data_AF-A0AAI9KXA7-F1
#
_entry.id   AF-A0AAI9KXA7-F1
#
_cell.length_a   1.000
_cell.length_b   1.000
_cell.length_c   1.000
_cell.angle_alpha   90.00
_cell.angle_beta   90.00
_cell.angle_gamma   90.00
#
_symmetry.space_group_name_H-M   'P 1'
#
loop_
_entity.id
_entity.type
_entity.pdbx_description
1 polymer ?
#
loop_
_entity_poly.entity_id
_entity_poly.type
_entity_poly.pdbx_seq_one_letter_code
_entity_poly.pdbx_strand_id
1 'polypeptide(L)' 'MLALELDQAMREKAPAGWKGDDVREKQVLNALFPIMSRDRVATLAIFEIIKNQPGY' A
#
# COMPACT_ATOMS: atom_id res chain seq x y z
N MET A 1 14.96 2.25 -6.53
CA MET A 1 14.25 1.04 -7.03
C MET A 1 12.88 1.04 -6.40
N LEU A 2 11.81 0.95 -7.20
CA LEU A 2 10.41 1.05 -6.77
C LEU A 2 10.04 0.19 -5.54
N ALA A 3 10.64 -0.98 -5.40
CA ALA A 3 10.39 -1.86 -4.24
C ALA A 3 10.81 -1.23 -2.90
N LEU A 4 11.92 -0.50 -2.85
CA LEU A 4 12.43 0.10 -1.60
C LEU A 4 11.54 1.25 -1.11
N GLU A 5 11.03 2.07 -2.05
CA GLU A 5 10.11 3.17 -1.73
C GLU A 5 8.75 2.65 -1.26
N LEU A 6 8.31 1.53 -1.85
CA LEU A 6 7.08 0.83 -1.45
C LEU A 6 7.21 0.26 -0.03
N ASP A 7 8.29 -0.48 0.25
CA ASP A 7 8.54 -1.06 1.58
C ASP A 7 8.68 0.02 2.66
N GLN A 8 9.33 1.14 2.32
CA GLN A 8 9.46 2.26 3.25
C GLN A 8 8.12 2.94 3.50
N ALA A 9 7.32 3.19 2.45
CA ALA A 9 5.98 3.74 2.61
C ALA A 9 5.06 2.82 3.43
N MET A 10 5.17 1.50 3.24
CA MET A 10 4.43 0.53 4.05
C MET A 10 4.86 0.55 5.51
N ARG A 11 6.17 0.58 5.82
CA ARG A 11 6.64 0.68 7.21
C ARG A 11 6.28 1.99 7.90
N GLU A 12 6.33 3.10 7.18
CA GLU A 12 6.13 4.43 7.78
C GLU A 12 4.66 4.82 7.86
N LYS A 13 3.83 4.38 6.90
CA LYS A 13 2.47 4.89 6.74
C LYS A 13 1.38 3.83 6.84
N ALA A 14 1.68 2.53 6.77
CA ALA A 14 0.66 1.52 6.98
C ALA A 14 0.42 1.31 8.49
N PRO A 15 -0.78 1.57 9.01
CA PRO A 15 -1.09 1.29 10.41
C PRO A 15 -1.09 -0.22 10.67
N ALA A 16 -0.69 -0.64 11.87
CA ALA A 16 -0.67 -2.05 12.25
C ALA A 16 -2.06 -2.69 12.10
N GLY A 17 -2.17 -3.88 11.50
CA GLY A 17 -3.46 -4.54 11.28
C GLY A 17 -4.37 -3.76 10.33
N TRP A 18 -3.82 -3.20 9.26
CA TRP A 18 -4.58 -2.51 8.22
C TRP A 18 -5.38 -3.47 7.33
N LYS A 19 -4.89 -4.71 7.15
CA LYS A 19 -5.56 -5.73 6.34
C LYS A 19 -6.92 -6.08 6.94
N GLY A 20 -7.99 -5.89 6.17
CA GLY A 20 -9.36 -6.17 6.61
C GLY A 20 -10.04 -5.03 7.39
N ASP A 21 -9.40 -3.88 7.57
CA ASP A 21 -10.02 -2.67 8.12
C ASP A 21 -10.14 -1.61 7.02
N ASP A 22 -11.36 -1.37 6.54
CA ASP A 22 -11.65 -0.45 5.43
C ASP A 22 -11.08 0.96 5.61
N VAL A 23 -11.02 1.46 6.86
CA VAL A 23 -10.50 2.81 7.14
C VAL A 23 -8.99 2.81 6.99
N ARG A 24 -8.33 1.78 7.50
CA ARG A 24 -6.88 1.61 7.42
C ARG A 24 -6.42 1.25 6.00
N GLU A 25 -7.17 0.43 5.28
CA GLU A 25 -6.91 0.10 3.87
C GLU A 25 -6.90 1.38 3.01
N LYS A 26 -7.83 2.32 3.25
CA LYS A 26 -7.84 3.63 2.58
C LYS A 26 -6.60 4.47 2.90
N GLN A 27 -6.07 4.39 4.12
CA GLN A 27 -4.83 5.09 4.48
C GLN A 27 -3.64 4.54 3.68
N VAL A 28 -3.54 3.21 3.54
CA VAL A 28 -2.52 2.55 2.72
C VAL A 28 -2.65 2.95 1.25
N LEU A 29 -3.86 2.89 0.69
CA LEU A 29 -4.11 3.32 -0.70
C LEU A 29 -3.69 4.79 -0.94
N ASN A 30 -3.99 5.68 0.00
CA ASN A 30 -3.59 7.09 -0.09
C ASN A 30 -2.06 7.29 -0.02
N ALA A 31 -1.35 6.44 0.72
CA ALA A 31 0.12 6.45 0.77
C ALA A 31 0.74 5.93 -0.55
N LEU A 32 0.12 4.91 -1.15
CA LEU A 32 0.57 4.30 -2.42
C LEU A 32 0.28 5.17 -3.65
N PHE A 33 -0.82 5.93 -3.61
CA PHE A 33 -1.28 6.74 -4.74
C PHE A 33 -0.23 7.69 -5.35
N PRO A 34 0.49 8.54 -4.58
CA PRO A 34 1.54 9.38 -5.15
C PRO A 34 2.76 8.59 -5.65
N ILE A 35 3.06 7.43 -5.06
CA ILE A 35 4.19 6.57 -5.46
C ILE A 35 3.92 5.95 -6.83
N MET A 36 2.66 5.58 -7.09
CA MET A 36 2.22 5.06 -8.38
C MET A 36 1.93 6.17 -9.40
N SER A 37 2.56 7.35 -9.28
CA SER A 37 2.34 8.49 -10.17
C SER A 37 0.86 8.89 -10.32
N ARG A 38 0.06 8.70 -9.26
CA ARG A 38 -1.39 8.96 -9.22
C ARG A 38 -2.21 8.09 -10.19
N ASP A 39 -1.69 6.93 -10.58
CA ASP A 39 -2.40 5.92 -11.34
C ASP A 39 -3.24 5.03 -10.40
N ARG A 40 -4.56 5.11 -10.53
CA ARG A 40 -5.50 4.32 -9.71
C ARG A 40 -5.39 2.81 -9.98
N VAL A 41 -5.18 2.41 -11.24
CA VAL A 41 -5.11 1.00 -11.63
C VAL A 41 -3.83 0.39 -11.05
N ALA A 42 -2.70 1.07 -11.20
CA ALA A 42 -1.43 0.62 -10.64
C ALA A 42 -1.47 0.58 -9.10
N THR A 43 -2.09 1.58 -8.46
CA THR A 43 -2.26 1.64 -7.00
C THR A 43 -3.07 0.46 -6.47
N LEU A 44 -4.20 0.14 -7.11
CA LEU A 44 -5.02 -1.00 -6.70
C LEU A 44 -4.31 -2.33 -6.95
N ALA A 45 -3.66 -2.47 -8.11
CA ALA A 45 -2.92 -3.70 -8.43
C ALA A 45 -1.82 -3.98 -7.40
N ILE A 46 -1.03 -2.97 -7.04
CA ILE A 46 0.05 -3.16 -6.05
C ILE A 46 -0.51 -3.38 -4.65
N PHE A 47 -1.58 -2.70 -4.28
CA PHE A 47 -2.26 -2.90 -3.00
C PHE A 47 -2.75 -4.34 -2.84
N GLU A 48 -3.39 -4.90 -3.85
CA GLU A 48 -3.85 -6.30 -3.84
C GLU A 48 -2.68 -7.30 -3.78
N ILE A 49 -1.57 -7.01 -4.47
CA ILE A 49 -0.35 -7.83 -4.36
C ILE A 49 0.17 -7.83 -2.92
N ILE A 50 0.30 -6.66 -2.28
CA ILE A 50 0.77 -6.53 -0.90
C ILE A 50 -0.20 -7.21 0.09
N LYS A 51 -1.51 -7.05 -0.13
CA LYS A 51 -2.56 -7.63 0.71
C LYS A 51 -2.47 -9.16 0.72
N ASN A 52 -2.20 -9.77 -0.43
CA ASN A 52 -2.08 -11.22 -0.59
C ASN A 52 -0.68 -11.78 -0.28
N GLN A 53 0.32 -10.95 0.02
CA GLN A 53 1.64 -11.44 0.45
C GLN A 53 1.64 -11.83 1.94
N PRO A 54 2.19 -13.01 2.30
CA PRO A 54 2.26 -13.52 3.68
C PRO A 54 3.29 -12.80 4.59
N GLY A 55 3.85 -11.67 4.15
CA GLY A 55 4.86 -10.90 4.90
C GLY A 55 4.35 -9.59 5.53
N TYR A 56 3.09 -9.22 5.28
CA TYR A 56 2.44 -8.01 5.82
C TYR A 56 1.10 -8.34 6.48
#